data_AF-A0A8T3ZKZ4-F1
#
_entry.id   AF-A0A8T3ZKZ4-F1
#
_cell.length_a   1.000
_cell.length_b   1.000
_cell.length_c   1.000
_cell.angle_alpha   90.00
_cell.angle_beta   90.00
_cell.angle_gamma   90.00
#
_symmetry.space_group_name_H-M   'P 1'
#
loop_
_entity.id
_entity.type
_entity.pdbx_description
1 polymer ?
#
loop_
_entity_poly.entity_id
_entity_poly.type
_entity_poly.pdbx_seq_one_letter_code
_entity_poly.pdbx_strand_id
1 'polypeptide(L)'
;MGIERLVKLEAECVAFRDGLFVDAVGMSTAPEVIAARNRGMYTVAFSCITNTIAADGTNATNHEEVVRTLDSPEVKKRLTGTVRNFFNLYRDIYLSF
;
A
#
# COMPACT_ATOMS: atom_id res chain seq x y z
N MET A 1 2.28 -13.97 23.97
CA MET A 1 2.57 -14.51 22.62
C MET A 1 2.01 -13.50 21.63
N GLY A 2 2.80 -12.49 21.30
CA GLY A 2 2.34 -11.21 20.74
C GLY A 2 2.02 -11.28 19.25
N ILE A 3 0.98 -10.54 18.86
CA ILE A 3 0.44 -10.38 17.49
C ILE A 3 1.43 -9.60 16.58
N GLU A 4 2.61 -9.27 17.07
CA GLU A 4 3.65 -8.51 16.37
C GLU A 4 4.47 -9.33 15.35
N ARG A 5 4.18 -10.62 15.19
CA ARG A 5 4.97 -11.54 14.35
C ARG A 5 4.29 -12.05 13.08
N LEU A 6 3.15 -11.46 12.68
CA LEU A 6 2.48 -11.80 11.41
C LEU A 6 2.94 -10.86 10.28
N VAL A 7 4.25 -10.78 10.08
CA VAL A 7 4.77 -10.49 8.75
C VAL A 7 4.35 -11.67 7.85
N LYS A 8 3.78 -11.41 6.67
CA LYS A 8 3.39 -12.48 5.75
C LYS A 8 4.57 -13.42 5.50
N LEU A 9 4.30 -14.72 5.63
CA LEU A 9 5.31 -15.75 5.38
C LEU A 9 5.73 -15.65 3.90
N GLU A 10 7.03 -15.73 3.64
CA GLU A 10 7.63 -15.64 2.31
C GLU A 10 6.90 -16.49 1.24
N ALA A 11 6.55 -17.73 1.61
CA ALA A 11 5.84 -18.66 0.73
C ALA A 11 4.44 -18.15 0.29
N GLU A 12 3.72 -17.42 1.15
CA GLU A 12 2.41 -16.84 0.82
C GLU A 12 2.56 -15.72 -0.21
N CYS A 13 3.57 -14.88 -0.02
CA CYS A 13 3.90 -13.77 -0.90
C CYS A 13 4.29 -14.24 -2.31
N VAL A 14 5.10 -15.31 -2.42
CA VAL A 14 5.44 -15.94 -3.70
C VAL A 14 4.19 -16.55 -4.36
N ALA A 15 3.35 -17.25 -3.60
CA ALA A 15 2.11 -17.81 -4.12
C ALA A 15 1.16 -16.71 -4.65
N PHE A 16 1.07 -15.56 -3.98
CA PHE A 16 0.28 -14.42 -4.48
C PHE A 16 0.86 -13.80 -5.75
N ARG A 17 2.19 -13.67 -5.85
CA ARG A 17 2.86 -13.14 -7.03
C ARG A 17 2.68 -14.06 -8.24
N ASP A 18 3.03 -15.33 -8.10
CA ASP A 18 3.18 -16.26 -9.23
C ASP A 18 1.86 -16.98 -9.57
N GLY A 19 1.01 -17.22 -8.57
CA GLY A 19 -0.26 -17.93 -8.73
C GLY A 19 -1.47 -17.03 -8.93
N LEU A 20 -1.47 -15.83 -8.34
CA LEU A 20 -2.60 -14.89 -8.40
C LEU A 20 -2.29 -13.57 -9.11
N PHE A 21 -1.06 -13.38 -9.60
CA PHE A 21 -0.63 -12.17 -10.32
C PHE A 21 -0.90 -10.87 -9.55
N VAL A 22 -0.65 -10.90 -8.24
CA VAL A 22 -0.86 -9.74 -7.35
C VAL A 22 0.37 -8.83 -7.36
N ASP A 23 0.18 -7.54 -7.62
CA ASP A 23 1.26 -6.55 -7.66
C ASP A 23 1.68 -6.01 -6.28
N ALA A 24 0.76 -6.02 -5.31
CA ALA A 24 0.99 -5.47 -3.97
C ALA A 24 0.18 -6.21 -2.90
N VAL A 25 0.79 -6.38 -1.73
CA VAL A 25 0.20 -7.12 -0.63
C VAL A 25 0.22 -6.27 0.64
N GLY A 26 -0.94 -6.11 1.26
CA GLY A 26 -1.11 -5.39 2.53
C GLY A 26 -1.98 -6.15 3.52
N MET A 27 -2.23 -5.51 4.67
CA MET A 27 -3.06 -6.03 5.77
C MET A 27 -4.28 -5.13 6.06
N SER A 28 -4.52 -4.11 5.25
CA SER A 28 -5.60 -3.11 5.43
C SER A 28 -6.21 -2.72 4.09
N THR A 29 -7.02 -1.66 4.08
CA THR A 29 -7.59 -0.96 2.91
C THR A 29 -8.74 -1.69 2.23
N ALA A 30 -8.62 -2.99 1.95
CA ALA A 30 -9.67 -3.73 1.24
C ALA A 30 -11.02 -3.72 2.00
N PRO A 31 -11.07 -4.01 3.32
CA PRO A 31 -12.32 -3.93 4.08
C PRO A 31 -12.97 -2.53 4.04
N GLU A 32 -12.17 -1.48 4.17
CA GLU A 32 -12.62 -0.08 4.21
C GLU A 32 -13.17 0.36 2.84
N VAL A 33 -12.50 -0.01 1.74
CA VAL A 33 -12.97 0.27 0.38
C VAL A 33 -14.29 -0.44 0.10
N ILE A 34 -14.43 -1.71 0.49
CA ILE A 34 -15.68 -2.46 0.32
C ILE A 34 -16.81 -1.75 1.08
N ALA A 35 -16.58 -1.33 2.33
CA ALA A 35 -17.57 -0.62 3.12
C ALA A 35 -17.96 0.75 2.50
N ALA A 36 -16.99 1.52 2.02
CA ALA A 36 -17.24 2.82 1.38
C ALA A 36 -18.01 2.67 0.05
N ARG A 37 -17.65 1.69 -0.78
CA ARG A 37 -18.36 1.39 -2.04
C ARG A 37 -19.78 0.92 -1.79
N ASN A 38 -20.02 0.13 -0.74
CA ASN A 38 -21.37 -0.26 -0.32
C ASN A 38 -22.25 0.95 0.03
N ARG A 39 -21.65 2.10 0.36
CA ARG A 39 -22.35 3.37 0.65
C ARG A 39 -22.34 4.36 -0.51
N GLY A 40 -22.00 3.91 -1.72
CA GLY A 40 -22.01 4.75 -2.92
C GLY A 40 -20.89 5.79 -2.98
N MET A 41 -19.87 5.67 -2.14
CA MET A 41 -18.74 6.59 -2.15
C MET A 41 -17.81 6.31 -3.33
N TYR A 42 -17.25 7.36 -3.91
CA TYR A 42 -16.10 7.25 -4.81
C TYR A 42 -14.83 7.10 -3.96
N THR A 43 -14.02 6.09 -4.28
CA THR A 43 -12.84 5.72 -3.49
C THR A 43 -11.59 5.71 -4.37
N VAL A 44 -10.51 6.27 -3.85
CA VAL A 44 -9.16 6.13 -4.38
C VAL A 44 -8.27 5.63 -3.25
N ALA A 45 -7.36 4.70 -3.55
CA ALA A 45 -6.41 4.17 -2.60
C ALA A 45 -4.99 4.29 -3.16
N PHE A 46 -4.04 4.61 -2.28
CA PHE A 46 -2.62 4.69 -2.61
C PHE A 46 -1.86 3.70 -1.74
N SER A 47 -1.08 2.82 -2.35
CA SER A 47 -0.20 1.90 -1.63
C SER A 47 1.24 2.40 -1.72
N CYS A 48 1.85 2.67 -0.57
CA CYS A 48 3.29 2.90 -0.49
C CYS A 48 3.97 1.54 -0.32
N ILE A 49 4.74 1.11 -1.32
CA ILE A 49 5.47 -0.17 -1.27
C ILE A 49 6.68 0.00 -0.34
N THR A 50 6.63 -0.67 0.82
CA THR A 50 7.65 -0.55 1.88
C THR A 50 8.67 -1.68 1.88
N ASN A 51 8.35 -2.78 1.20
CA ASN A 51 9.24 -3.91 0.98
C ASN A 51 8.91 -4.54 -0.39
N THR A 52 9.91 -5.13 -1.03
CA THR A 52 9.75 -5.87 -2.29
C THR A 52 10.13 -7.32 -2.06
N ILE A 53 9.32 -8.26 -2.54
CA ILE A 53 9.64 -9.69 -2.47
C ILE A 53 10.73 -9.98 -3.51
N ALA A 54 11.84 -10.59 -3.07
CA ALA A 54 12.93 -11.01 -3.93
C ALA A 54 12.44 -12.03 -4.95
N ALA A 55 13.11 -12.13 -6.09
CA ALA A 55 12.71 -13.03 -7.17
C ALA A 55 12.65 -14.50 -6.70
N ASP A 56 13.61 -14.91 -5.88
CA ASP A 56 13.69 -16.22 -5.21
C ASP A 56 12.77 -16.36 -3.99
N GLY A 57 12.16 -15.26 -3.54
CA GLY A 57 11.18 -15.23 -2.46
C GLY A 57 11.77 -15.35 -1.06
N THR A 58 13.09 -15.30 -0.88
CA THR A 58 13.74 -15.66 0.39
C THR A 58 13.99 -14.49 1.34
N ASN A 59 13.46 -13.29 1.05
CA ASN A 59 13.70 -12.12 1.89
C ASN A 59 12.54 -11.88 2.88
N ALA A 60 12.84 -12.08 4.15
CA ALA A 60 11.90 -11.82 5.23
C ALA A 60 11.66 -10.30 5.35
N THR A 61 10.40 -9.89 5.53
CA THR A 61 10.12 -8.47 5.79
C THR A 61 10.50 -8.14 7.23
N ASN A 62 11.34 -7.13 7.42
CA ASN A 62 11.64 -6.59 8.75
C ASN A 62 10.72 -5.41 9.06
N HIS A 63 9.95 -5.49 10.16
CA HIS A 63 9.07 -4.40 10.58
C HIS A 63 9.81 -3.09 10.82
N GLU A 64 11.00 -3.14 11.41
CA GLU A 64 11.82 -1.95 11.67
C GLU A 64 12.26 -1.27 10.37
N GLU A 65 12.60 -2.06 9.34
CA GLU A 65 12.97 -1.56 8.01
C GLU A 65 11.78 -0.92 7.30
N VAL A 66 10.59 -1.53 7.43
CA VAL A 66 9.34 -0.96 6.92
C VAL A 66 9.07 0.39 7.58
N VAL A 67 9.17 0.48 8.90
CA VAL A 67 8.97 1.74 9.64
C VAL A 67 10.00 2.78 9.23
N ARG A 68 11.28 2.40 9.11
CA ARG A 68 12.35 3.30 8.67
C ARG A 68 12.12 3.83 7.26
N THR A 69 11.67 2.96 6.34
CA THR A 69 11.33 3.35 4.97
C THR A 69 10.18 4.36 4.95
N LEU A 70 9.15 4.13 5.76
CA LEU A 70 8.02 5.07 5.90
C LEU A 70 8.43 6.39 6.57
N ASP A 71 9.39 6.35 7.50
CA ASP A 71 9.84 7.54 8.21
C ASP A 71 10.76 8.45 7.37
N SER A 72 11.31 7.92 6.27
CA SER A 72 12.18 8.63 5.34
C SER A 72 11.57 9.96 4.86
N PRO A 73 12.28 11.09 5.02
CA PRO A 73 11.82 12.40 4.55
C PRO A 73 11.52 12.43 3.05
N GLU A 74 12.26 11.66 2.24
CA GLU A 74 12.06 11.57 0.80
C GLU A 74 10.73 10.89 0.47
N VAL A 75 10.45 9.76 1.11
CA VAL A 75 9.20 9.01 0.94
C VAL A 75 8.01 9.88 1.36
N LYS A 76 8.10 10.53 2.52
CA LYS A 76 7.06 11.46 2.99
C LYS A 76 6.83 12.61 2.01
N LYS A 77 7.90 13.23 1.50
CA LYS A 77 7.81 14.32 0.52
C LYS A 77 7.14 13.84 -0.77
N ARG A 78 7.52 12.66 -1.29
CA ARG A 78 6.96 12.08 -2.51
C ARG A 78 5.48 11.74 -2.33
N LEU A 79 5.12 11.05 -1.25
CA LEU A 79 3.74 10.70 -0.93
C LEU A 79 2.86 11.95 -0.83
N THR A 80 3.32 12.95 -0.07
CA THR A 80 2.61 14.23 0.07
C THR A 80 2.45 14.92 -1.28
N GLY A 81 3.49 14.92 -2.11
CA GLY A 81 3.44 15.48 -3.46
C GLY A 81 2.42 14.78 -4.35
N THR A 82 2.44 13.44 -4.39
CA THR A 82 1.49 12.64 -5.17
C THR A 82 0.05 12.90 -4.74
N VAL A 83 -0.25 12.86 -3.44
CA VAL A 83 -1.60 13.09 -2.92
C VAL A 83 -2.05 14.53 -3.21
N ARG A 84 -1.19 15.52 -3.00
CA ARG A 84 -1.51 16.93 -3.32
C ARG A 84 -1.80 17.12 -4.81
N ASN A 85 -0.96 16.55 -5.68
CA ASN A 85 -1.15 16.66 -7.13
C ASN A 85 -2.44 15.98 -7.59
N PHE A 86 -2.77 14.83 -7.02
CA PHE A 86 -4.06 14.18 -7.28
C PHE A 86 -5.23 15.10 -6.95
N PHE A 87 -5.24 15.74 -5.78
CA PHE A 87 -6.33 16.65 -5.39
C PHE A 87 -6.36 17.94 -6.20
N ASN A 88 -5.21 18.47 -6.62
CA ASN A 88 -5.16 19.62 -7.52
C ASN A 88 -5.79 19.28 -8.88
N LEU A 89 -5.37 18.16 -9.50
CA LEU A 89 -5.95 17.70 -10.76
C LEU A 89 -7.45 17.41 -10.64
N TYR A 90 -7.86 16.77 -9.55
CA TYR A 90 -9.27 16.50 -9.30
C TYR A 90 -10.10 17.79 -9.18
N ARG A 91 -9.57 18.80 -8.49
CA ARG A 91 -10.20 20.13 -8.41
C ARG A 91 -10.33 20.77 -9.78
N ASP A 92 -9.25 20.77 -10.55
CA ASP A 92 -9.21 21.44 -11.85
C ASP A 92 -10.20 20.84 -12.86
N ILE A 93 -10.39 19.51 -12.81
CA ILE A 93 -11.29 18.79 -13.72
C ILE A 93 -12.76 18.87 -13.27
N TYR A 94 -13.03 18.81 -11.95
CA TYR A 94 -14.39 18.58 -11.45
C TYR A 94 -14.99 19.71 -10.61
N LEU A 95 -14.19 20.70 -10.19
CA LEU A 95 -14.62 21.77 -9.27
C LEU A 95 -14.37 23.19 -9.79
N SER A 96 -13.69 23.36 -10.91
CA SER A 96 -13.50 24.66 -11.56
C SER A 96 -14.73 25.00 -12.43
N PHE A 97 -15.59 25.90 -11.92
CA PHE A 97 -16.58 26.65 -12.70
C PHE A 97 -16.03 28.02 -13.08
#